data_AF-A0A4Q7KHB2-F1
#
_entry.id   AF-A0A4Q7KHB2-F1
#
_cell.length_a   1.000
_cell.length_b   1.000
_cell.length_c   1.000
_cell.angle_alpha   90.00
_cell.angle_beta   90.00
_cell.angle_gamma   90.00
#
_symmetry.space_group_name_H-M   'P 1'
#
loop_
_entity.id
_entity.type
_entity.pdbx_description
1 polymer ?
#
loop_
_entity_poly.entity_id
_entity_poly.type
_entity_poly.pdbx_seq_one_letter_code
_entity_poly.pdbx_strand_id
1 'polypeptide(L)'
;MDTEFPPPPVVYVACHETGVEKFSPVLIDLDDGRVALCVYTALDRLHALCGREQPWTALATARLDDLHELMPFDVVMPDADLLTGNTQLPDGNEQRVVPPVVYLACADTSDDQFVPDLHWGADGTRMLLVYSALDRLIDLCGPHQRWAVVPVERLDEIREQAPFDRVEIDAEIPEQHRRKAA
;
A
#
# COMPACT_ATOMS: atom_id res chain seq x y z
N MET A 1 -15.71 10.99 -16.51
CA MET A 1 -15.89 11.12 -15.05
C MET A 1 -14.64 10.50 -14.48
N ASP A 2 -13.66 11.35 -14.19
CA ASP A 2 -12.44 10.94 -13.51
C ASP A 2 -12.85 10.48 -12.11
N THR A 3 -13.00 9.17 -11.94
CA THR A 3 -12.96 8.56 -10.60
C THR A 3 -11.52 8.68 -10.15
N GLU A 4 -11.15 9.87 -9.68
CA GLU A 4 -9.94 10.03 -8.88
C GLU A 4 -10.15 9.18 -7.64
N PHE A 5 -9.46 8.04 -7.61
CA PHE A 5 -9.51 7.15 -6.47
C PHE A 5 -9.05 7.94 -5.23
N PRO A 6 -9.71 7.75 -4.07
CA PRO A 6 -9.25 8.40 -2.86
C PRO A 6 -7.78 8.03 -2.64
N PRO A 7 -6.94 8.97 -2.16
CA PRO A 7 -5.56 8.67 -1.89
C PRO A 7 -5.48 7.48 -0.91
N PRO A 8 -4.51 6.57 -1.09
CA PRO A 8 -4.41 5.41 -0.22
C PRO A 8 -4.27 5.87 1.24
N PRO A 9 -4.89 5.22 2.23
CA PRO A 9 -4.78 5.60 3.64
C PRO A 9 -3.35 5.51 4.19
N VAL A 10 -2.48 4.75 3.53
CA VAL A 10 -1.06 4.65 3.85
C VAL A 10 -0.23 4.89 2.60
N VAL A 11 0.80 5.71 2.74
CA VAL A 11 1.87 5.92 1.75
C VAL A 11 3.22 5.55 2.36
N TYR A 12 4.18 5.22 1.52
CA TYR A 12 5.57 5.02 1.91
C TYR A 12 6.36 6.27 1.58
N VAL A 13 7.00 6.87 2.57
CA VAL A 13 7.81 8.08 2.40
C VAL A 13 9.27 7.65 2.26
N ALA A 14 9.93 8.05 1.16
CA ALA A 14 11.37 7.86 1.02
C ALA A 14 12.11 8.79 1.99
N CYS A 15 13.17 8.29 2.62
CA CYS A 15 13.89 9.00 3.67
C CYS A 15 15.41 8.88 3.50
N HIS A 16 16.15 9.92 3.89
CA HIS A 16 17.59 9.81 4.09
C HIS A 16 17.92 9.04 5.38
N GLU A 17 17.13 9.26 6.43
CA GLU A 17 17.26 8.60 7.72
C GLU A 17 15.88 8.26 8.30
N THR A 18 15.75 7.06 8.86
CA THR A 18 14.53 6.57 9.50
C THR A 18 14.85 6.04 10.89
N GLY A 19 14.22 6.58 11.93
CA GLY A 19 14.39 6.13 13.29
C GLY A 19 13.59 6.96 14.29
N VAL A 20 13.54 6.49 15.53
CA VAL A 20 12.81 7.19 16.62
C VAL A 20 13.46 8.54 16.93
N GLU A 21 14.79 8.62 16.82
CA GLU A 21 15.55 9.83 17.15
C GLU A 21 15.65 10.81 15.98
N LYS A 22 15.59 10.30 14.74
CA LYS A 22 15.76 11.09 13.53
C LYS A 22 14.87 10.58 12.41
N PHE A 23 14.14 11.52 11.83
CA PHE A 23 13.33 11.31 10.66
C PHE A 23 13.67 12.41 9.65
N SER A 24 14.10 12.01 8.45
CA SER A 24 14.46 12.94 7.38
C SER A 24 13.92 12.42 6.05
N PRO A 25 12.77 12.94 5.56
CA PRO A 25 12.21 12.54 4.28
C PRO A 25 12.99 13.14 3.13
N VAL A 26 12.89 12.49 1.97
CA VAL A 26 13.42 13.00 0.71
C VAL A 26 12.51 14.11 0.21
N LEU A 27 13.05 15.32 0.18
CA LEU A 27 12.43 16.51 -0.42
C LEU A 27 13.19 16.86 -1.71
N ILE A 28 12.47 17.24 -2.76
CA ILE A 28 13.05 17.59 -4.07
C ILE A 28 12.68 19.01 -4.42
N ASP A 29 13.68 19.83 -4.73
CA ASP A 29 13.47 21.14 -5.34
C ASP A 29 13.03 20.95 -6.80
N LEU A 30 11.85 21.47 -7.11
CA LEU A 30 11.30 21.49 -8.46
C LEU A 30 11.84 22.71 -9.23
N ASP A 31 11.86 22.60 -10.57
CA ASP A 31 12.34 23.67 -11.45
C ASP A 31 11.57 25.01 -11.29
N ASP A 32 10.34 24.95 -10.79
CA ASP A 32 9.50 26.12 -10.52
C ASP A 32 9.70 26.71 -9.11
N GLY A 33 10.68 26.20 -8.36
CA GLY A 33 11.05 26.66 -7.02
C GLY A 33 10.20 26.09 -5.89
N ARG A 34 9.24 25.21 -6.19
CA ARG A 34 8.49 24.46 -5.18
C ARG A 34 9.30 23.29 -4.63
N VAL A 35 9.00 22.87 -3.41
CA VAL A 35 9.57 21.68 -2.78
C VAL A 35 8.56 20.54 -2.81
N ALA A 36 8.95 19.40 -3.34
CA ALA A 36 8.12 18.20 -3.41
C ALA A 36 8.52 17.16 -2.35
N LEU A 37 7.54 16.65 -1.61
CA LEU A 37 7.67 15.45 -0.79
C LEU A 37 7.43 14.21 -1.66
N CYS A 38 8.42 13.32 -1.74
CA CYS A 38 8.28 12.07 -2.48
C CYS A 38 7.60 10.99 -1.63
N VAL A 39 6.43 10.55 -2.07
CA VAL A 39 5.68 9.46 -1.45
C VAL A 39 5.43 8.35 -2.45
N TYR A 40 5.20 7.14 -1.98
CA TYR A 40 4.97 5.97 -2.83
C TYR A 40 3.71 5.27 -2.37
N THR A 41 2.88 4.88 -3.31
CA THR A 41 1.57 4.27 -3.00
C THR A 41 1.65 2.75 -2.88
N ALA A 42 2.80 2.16 -3.19
CA ALA A 42 3.14 0.77 -2.88
C ALA A 42 4.63 0.61 -2.54
N LEU A 43 4.96 -0.37 -1.69
CA LEU A 43 6.34 -0.57 -1.25
C LEU A 43 7.26 -1.08 -2.37
N ASP A 44 6.75 -1.96 -3.22
CA ASP A 44 7.50 -2.46 -4.37
C ASP A 44 7.75 -1.37 -5.42
N ARG A 45 6.82 -0.40 -5.57
CA ARG A 45 7.07 0.82 -6.36
C ARG A 45 8.20 1.65 -5.79
N LEU A 46 8.22 1.89 -4.47
CA LEU A 46 9.33 2.57 -3.81
C LEU A 46 10.66 1.87 -4.11
N HIS A 47 10.71 0.55 -4.00
CA HIS A 47 11.93 -0.21 -4.31
C HIS A 47 12.32 -0.17 -5.77
N ALA A 48 11.35 -0.15 -6.68
CA ALA A 48 11.59 -0.04 -8.12
C ALA A 48 12.10 1.34 -8.51
N LEU A 49 11.63 2.40 -7.85
CA LEU A 49 11.86 3.81 -8.22
C LEU A 49 12.94 4.51 -7.37
N CYS A 50 13.35 3.92 -6.24
CA CYS A 50 14.42 4.43 -5.38
C CYS A 50 15.55 3.43 -5.17
N GLY A 51 15.35 2.16 -5.52
CA GLY A 51 16.22 1.06 -5.15
C GLY A 51 15.83 0.41 -3.81
N ARG A 52 16.25 -0.86 -3.64
CA ARG A 52 15.85 -1.70 -2.49
C ARG A 52 16.45 -1.26 -1.15
N GLU A 53 17.60 -0.59 -1.19
CA GLU A 53 18.32 -0.11 -0.01
C GLU A 53 17.87 1.29 0.45
N GLN A 54 16.95 1.92 -0.29
CA GLN A 54 16.39 3.22 0.09
C GLN A 54 15.75 3.11 1.48
N PRO A 55 16.14 3.94 2.47
CA PRO A 55 15.40 4.02 3.73
C PRO A 55 14.01 4.61 3.48
N TRP A 56 13.01 4.07 4.18
CA TRP A 56 11.61 4.50 4.03
C TRP A 56 10.82 4.28 5.31
N THR A 57 9.70 5.00 5.46
CA THR A 57 8.71 4.73 6.50
C THR A 57 7.31 4.63 5.91
N ALA A 58 6.46 3.78 6.49
CA ALA A 58 5.03 3.82 6.21
C ALA A 58 4.40 4.96 7.01
N LEU A 59 3.59 5.79 6.36
CA LEU A 59 2.92 6.94 6.96
C LEU A 59 1.44 6.90 6.61
N ALA A 60 0.58 7.05 7.62
CA ALA A 60 -0.83 7.27 7.38
C ALA A 60 -1.00 8.60 6.62
N THR A 61 -1.72 8.59 5.50
CA THR A 61 -1.89 9.76 4.63
C THR A 61 -2.52 10.94 5.38
N ALA A 62 -3.38 10.67 6.36
CA ALA A 62 -3.94 11.69 7.25
C ALA A 62 -2.89 12.43 8.11
N ARG A 63 -1.66 11.90 8.24
CA ARG A 63 -0.54 12.52 8.96
C ARG A 63 0.39 13.34 8.08
N LEU A 64 0.06 13.51 6.80
CA LEU A 64 0.83 14.41 5.92
C LEU A 64 0.73 15.87 6.37
N ASP A 65 -0.39 16.27 6.96
CA ASP A 65 -0.56 17.60 7.53
C ASP A 65 0.39 17.83 8.73
N ASP A 66 0.45 16.88 9.67
CA ASP A 66 1.40 16.92 10.79
C ASP A 66 2.86 17.02 10.28
N LEU A 67 3.16 16.28 9.22
CA LEU A 67 4.48 16.26 8.61
C LEU A 67 4.81 17.60 7.97
N HIS A 68 3.86 18.20 7.24
CA HIS A 68 4.00 19.51 6.62
C HIS A 68 4.23 20.62 7.66
N GLU A 69 3.55 20.57 8.81
CA GLU A 69 3.77 21.52 9.90
C GLU A 69 5.20 21.43 10.47
N LEU A 70 5.77 20.23 10.52
CA LEU A 70 7.13 20.02 11.00
C LEU A 70 8.18 20.39 9.95
N MET A 71 7.92 20.06 8.68
CA MET A 71 8.83 20.26 7.55
C MET A 71 8.00 20.65 6.32
N PRO A 72 7.90 21.96 6.02
CA PRO A 72 7.08 22.44 4.92
C PRO A 72 7.53 21.92 3.56
N PHE A 73 6.55 21.61 2.71
CA PHE A 73 6.67 21.22 1.31
C PHE A 73 5.45 21.75 0.56
N ASP A 74 5.61 22.06 -0.72
CA ASP A 74 4.55 22.67 -1.53
C ASP A 74 3.69 21.62 -2.24
N VAL A 75 4.26 20.44 -2.52
CA VAL A 75 3.64 19.40 -3.36
C VAL A 75 3.92 18.02 -2.78
N VAL A 76 2.93 17.15 -2.79
CA VAL A 76 3.13 15.71 -2.61
C VAL A 76 3.29 15.08 -3.99
N MET A 77 4.44 14.46 -4.25
CA MET A 77 4.74 13.82 -5.52
C MET A 77 4.69 12.29 -5.35
N PRO A 78 3.59 11.65 -5.77
CA PRO A 78 3.46 10.20 -5.68
C PRO A 78 4.30 9.50 -6.76
N ASP A 79 4.95 8.40 -6.38
CA ASP A 79 5.63 7.46 -7.26
C ASP A 79 6.63 8.12 -8.22
N ALA A 80 7.41 9.07 -7.69
CA ALA A 80 8.48 9.71 -8.42
C ALA A 80 9.64 8.75 -8.71
N ASP A 81 10.25 8.84 -9.90
CA ASP A 81 11.47 8.09 -10.20
C ASP A 81 12.70 8.86 -9.69
N LEU A 82 13.35 8.32 -8.66
CA LEU A 82 14.55 8.90 -8.05
C LEU A 82 15.84 8.26 -8.56
N LEU A 83 15.75 7.22 -9.39
CA LEU A 83 16.91 6.53 -9.97
C LEU A 83 17.51 7.26 -11.17
N THR A 84 17.15 8.53 -11.43
CA THR A 84 17.63 9.30 -12.59
C THR A 84 19.15 9.18 -12.78
N GLY A 85 19.52 8.40 -13.81
CA GLY A 85 20.90 8.00 -14.13
C GLY A 85 21.03 6.49 -14.35
N ASN A 86 20.67 6.00 -15.56
CA ASN A 86 20.96 4.67 -16.14
C ASN A 86 21.17 3.50 -15.13
N THR A 87 20.26 3.33 -14.18
CA THR A 87 20.25 2.14 -13.35
C THR A 87 19.35 1.12 -14.03
N GLN A 88 19.95 0.13 -14.67
CA GLN A 88 19.21 -1.02 -15.16
C GLN A 88 18.55 -1.69 -13.96
N LEU A 89 17.21 -1.72 -13.94
CA LEU A 89 16.44 -2.45 -12.94
C LEU A 89 17.05 -3.87 -12.84
N PRO A 90 17.40 -4.36 -11.63
CA PRO A 90 17.95 -5.70 -11.49
C PRO A 90 16.98 -6.71 -12.12
N ASP A 91 17.52 -7.61 -12.94
CA ASP A 91 16.76 -8.61 -13.69
C ASP A 91 15.80 -9.36 -12.76
N GLY A 92 14.49 -9.18 -13.01
CA GLY A 92 13.37 -10.14 -12.92
C GLY A 92 13.24 -11.11 -11.75
N ASN A 93 14.12 -11.10 -10.75
CA ASN A 93 13.98 -11.90 -9.54
C ASN A 93 13.17 -11.07 -8.56
N GLU A 94 11.87 -10.99 -8.85
CA GLU A 94 10.84 -10.33 -8.07
C GLU A 94 10.66 -11.07 -6.74
N GLN A 95 11.62 -10.94 -5.83
CA GLN A 95 11.38 -11.34 -4.46
C GLN A 95 10.37 -10.36 -3.89
N ARG A 96 9.11 -10.78 -3.94
CA ARG A 96 7.92 -10.04 -3.55
C ARG A 96 8.15 -9.52 -2.13
N VAL A 97 8.36 -8.21 -2.02
CA VAL A 97 8.49 -7.57 -0.72
C VAL A 97 7.10 -7.52 -0.12
N VAL A 98 6.92 -8.16 1.04
CA VAL A 98 5.66 -8.07 1.78
C VAL A 98 5.66 -6.71 2.49
N PRO A 99 4.72 -5.82 2.17
CA PRO A 99 4.63 -4.54 2.85
C PRO A 99 4.25 -4.74 4.33
N PRO A 100 4.64 -3.82 5.24
CA PRO A 100 4.29 -3.90 6.66
C PRO A 100 2.78 -3.74 6.90
N VAL A 101 2.06 -3.17 5.94
CA VAL A 101 0.60 -3.07 5.92
C VAL A 101 0.06 -3.68 4.63
N VAL A 102 -1.08 -4.35 4.71
CA VAL A 102 -1.79 -4.89 3.55
C VAL A 102 -3.24 -4.43 3.55
N TYR A 103 -3.83 -4.40 2.37
CA TYR A 103 -5.25 -4.13 2.17
C TYR A 103 -5.99 -5.45 2.18
N LEU A 104 -6.81 -5.68 3.21
CA LEU A 104 -7.59 -6.89 3.37
C LEU A 104 -8.93 -6.75 2.65
N ALA A 105 -9.30 -7.70 1.80
CA ALA A 105 -10.67 -7.78 1.30
C ALA A 105 -11.63 -8.19 2.42
N CYS A 106 -12.73 -7.47 2.55
CA CYS A 106 -13.69 -7.63 3.63
C CYS A 106 -15.10 -7.91 3.11
N ALA A 107 -15.79 -8.83 3.78
CA ALA A 107 -17.21 -9.05 3.58
C ALA A 107 -18.05 -7.88 4.06
N ASP A 108 -17.66 -7.31 5.20
CA ASP A 108 -18.24 -6.12 5.77
C ASP A 108 -17.20 -5.29 6.50
N THR A 109 -17.43 -3.99 6.61
CA THR A 109 -16.53 -3.04 7.27
C THR A 109 -17.34 -1.92 7.92
N SER A 110 -17.02 -1.62 9.17
CA SER A 110 -17.40 -0.40 9.89
C SER A 110 -16.13 0.24 10.47
N ASP A 111 -16.25 1.44 11.05
CA ASP A 111 -15.11 2.28 11.44
C ASP A 111 -13.95 1.51 12.10
N ASP A 112 -14.23 0.65 13.08
CA ASP A 112 -13.22 -0.10 13.83
C ASP A 112 -13.31 -1.62 13.67
N GLN A 113 -14.24 -2.13 12.85
CA GLN A 113 -14.49 -3.56 12.71
C GLN A 113 -14.59 -3.96 11.25
N PHE A 114 -14.13 -5.17 10.96
CA PHE A 114 -14.30 -5.77 9.64
C PHE A 114 -14.56 -7.26 9.78
N VAL A 115 -15.23 -7.79 8.77
CA VAL A 115 -15.39 -9.24 8.57
C VAL A 115 -14.51 -9.62 7.39
N PRO A 116 -13.46 -10.44 7.57
CA PRO A 116 -12.62 -10.89 6.45
C PRO A 116 -13.44 -11.60 5.36
N ASP A 117 -13.13 -11.32 4.09
CA ASP A 117 -13.71 -12.04 2.97
C ASP A 117 -12.89 -13.31 2.70
N LEU A 118 -13.36 -14.45 3.21
CA LEU A 118 -12.68 -15.73 3.05
C LEU A 118 -13.15 -16.44 1.78
N HIS A 119 -12.19 -16.84 0.95
CA HIS A 119 -12.42 -17.58 -0.28
C HIS A 119 -12.15 -19.07 -0.08
N TRP A 120 -12.95 -19.91 -0.73
CA TRP A 120 -12.76 -21.37 -0.70
C TRP A 120 -12.05 -21.83 -1.96
N GLY A 121 -10.93 -22.53 -1.77
CA GLY A 121 -10.25 -23.29 -2.81
C GLY A 121 -11.07 -24.52 -3.21
N ALA A 122 -10.79 -25.05 -4.40
CA ALA A 122 -11.46 -26.24 -4.92
C ALA A 122 -11.22 -27.50 -4.05
N ASP A 123 -10.15 -27.50 -3.26
CA ASP A 123 -9.75 -28.51 -2.28
C ASP A 123 -10.36 -28.29 -0.88
N GLY A 124 -11.17 -27.24 -0.70
CA GLY A 124 -11.71 -26.85 0.61
C GLY A 124 -10.78 -25.98 1.44
N THR A 125 -9.63 -25.56 0.91
CA THR A 125 -8.71 -24.62 1.58
C THR A 125 -9.35 -23.25 1.74
N ARG A 126 -9.34 -22.69 2.96
CA ARG A 126 -9.79 -21.32 3.22
C ARG A 126 -8.65 -20.33 3.00
N MET A 127 -8.89 -19.36 2.13
CA MET A 127 -7.93 -18.36 1.71
C MET A 127 -8.37 -16.97 2.18
N LEU A 128 -7.45 -16.27 2.84
CA LEU A 128 -7.56 -14.85 3.12
C LEU A 128 -6.95 -14.07 1.95
N LEU A 129 -7.73 -13.20 1.30
CA LEU A 129 -7.21 -12.36 0.22
C LEU A 129 -6.69 -11.03 0.77
N VAL A 130 -5.41 -10.78 0.59
CA VAL A 130 -4.77 -9.51 0.95
C VAL A 130 -4.10 -8.90 -0.29
N TYR A 131 -3.99 -7.59 -0.31
CA TYR A 131 -3.45 -6.83 -1.42
C TYR A 131 -2.34 -5.93 -0.92
N SER A 132 -1.28 -5.83 -1.71
CA SER A 132 -0.08 -5.09 -1.37
C SER A 132 -0.21 -3.59 -1.64
N ALA A 133 -1.25 -3.17 -2.37
CA ALA A 133 -1.57 -1.78 -2.66
C ALA A 133 -3.09 -1.60 -2.86
N LEU A 134 -3.58 -0.37 -2.66
CA LEU A 134 -5.01 -0.06 -2.77
C LEU A 134 -5.52 -0.19 -4.21
N ASP A 135 -4.78 0.35 -5.17
CA ASP A 135 -5.08 0.24 -6.60
C ASP A 135 -5.19 -1.22 -7.04
N ARG A 136 -4.25 -2.08 -6.61
CA ARG A 136 -4.30 -3.53 -6.86
C ARG A 136 -5.57 -4.17 -6.30
N LEU A 137 -5.97 -3.82 -5.07
CA LEU A 137 -7.22 -4.33 -4.50
C LEU A 137 -8.40 -3.97 -5.41
N ILE A 138 -8.47 -2.71 -5.84
CA ILE A 138 -9.57 -2.21 -6.67
C ILE A 138 -9.55 -2.86 -8.06
N ASP A 139 -8.39 -2.98 -8.69
CA ASP A 139 -8.26 -3.57 -10.03
C ASP A 139 -8.62 -5.06 -10.02
N LEU A 140 -8.23 -5.77 -8.96
CA LEU A 140 -8.37 -7.22 -8.85
C LEU A 140 -9.69 -7.67 -8.21
N CYS A 141 -10.27 -6.90 -7.29
CA CYS A 141 -11.56 -7.19 -6.66
C CYS A 141 -12.74 -6.42 -7.26
N GLY A 142 -12.46 -5.31 -7.94
CA GLY A 142 -13.44 -4.33 -8.36
C GLY A 142 -13.69 -3.22 -7.33
N PRO A 143 -14.22 -2.07 -7.78
CA PRO A 143 -14.36 -0.85 -6.97
C PRO A 143 -15.41 -0.93 -5.85
N HIS A 144 -16.23 -1.98 -5.83
CA HIS A 144 -17.25 -2.19 -4.80
C HIS A 144 -16.82 -3.15 -3.69
N GLN A 145 -15.58 -3.66 -3.76
CA GLN A 145 -15.02 -4.46 -2.68
C GLN A 145 -14.83 -3.58 -1.44
N ARG A 146 -15.37 -4.01 -0.30
CA ARG A 146 -15.04 -3.41 0.99
C ARG A 146 -13.68 -3.92 1.43
N TRP A 147 -12.93 -3.07 2.11
CA TRP A 147 -11.58 -3.37 2.52
C TRP A 147 -11.18 -2.67 3.80
N ALA A 148 -10.17 -3.21 4.47
CA ALA A 148 -9.53 -2.61 5.63
C ALA A 148 -8.00 -2.57 5.43
N VAL A 149 -7.32 -1.58 5.99
CA VAL A 149 -5.85 -1.58 6.07
C VAL A 149 -5.45 -2.29 7.34
N VAL A 150 -4.63 -3.33 7.24
CA VAL A 150 -4.19 -4.13 8.38
C VAL A 150 -2.66 -4.24 8.40
N PRO A 151 -2.01 -3.95 9.54
CA PRO A 151 -0.63 -4.34 9.77
C PRO A 151 -0.45 -5.86 9.61
N VAL A 152 0.64 -6.29 8.95
CA VAL A 152 0.92 -7.71 8.73
C VAL A 152 1.06 -8.48 10.04
N GLU A 153 1.59 -7.84 11.08
CA GLU A 153 1.68 -8.41 12.43
C GLU A 153 0.31 -8.74 13.07
N ARG A 154 -0.79 -8.15 12.58
CA ARG A 154 -2.15 -8.46 13.06
C ARG A 154 -2.81 -9.62 12.33
N LEU A 155 -2.16 -10.22 11.31
CA LEU A 155 -2.74 -11.35 10.58
C LEU A 155 -2.95 -12.59 11.47
N ASP A 156 -2.13 -12.78 12.49
CA ASP A 156 -2.30 -13.88 13.44
C ASP A 156 -3.56 -13.68 14.30
N GLU A 157 -3.81 -12.46 14.78
CA GLU A 157 -5.04 -12.11 15.51
C GLU A 157 -6.29 -12.35 14.63
N ILE A 158 -6.21 -11.98 13.35
CA ILE A 158 -7.30 -12.20 12.39
C ILE A 158 -7.54 -13.70 12.20
N ARG A 159 -6.48 -14.52 12.15
CA ARG A 159 -6.59 -15.98 12.03
C ARG A 159 -7.28 -16.61 13.22
N GLU A 160 -7.05 -16.09 14.43
CA GLU A 160 -7.73 -16.58 15.64
C GLU A 160 -9.23 -16.30 15.60
N GLN A 161 -9.64 -15.15 15.05
CA GLN A 161 -11.05 -14.73 14.97
C GLN A 161 -11.78 -15.37 13.79
N ALA A 162 -11.10 -15.50 12.66
CA ALA A 162 -11.64 -16.05 11.42
C ALA A 162 -10.61 -17.02 10.83
N PRO A 163 -10.65 -18.32 11.21
CA PRO A 163 -9.61 -19.26 10.80
C PRO A 163 -9.55 -19.45 9.27
N PHE A 164 -8.35 -19.26 8.73
CA PHE A 164 -7.99 -19.49 7.34
C PHE A 164 -6.71 -20.33 7.27
N ASP A 165 -6.57 -21.09 6.18
CA ASP A 165 -5.49 -22.05 6.01
C ASP A 165 -4.33 -21.44 5.20
N ARG A 166 -4.61 -20.43 4.34
CA ARG A 166 -3.61 -19.72 3.53
C ARG A 166 -3.94 -18.23 3.35
N VAL A 167 -2.89 -17.42 3.16
CA VAL A 167 -3.01 -16.04 2.65
C VAL A 167 -2.65 -16.03 1.18
N GLU A 168 -3.50 -15.42 0.35
CA GLU A 168 -3.21 -15.13 -1.05
C GLU A 168 -3.00 -13.63 -1.23
N ILE A 169 -1.88 -13.29 -1.87
CA ILE A 169 -1.46 -11.90 -2.06
C ILE A 169 -1.68 -11.48 -3.52
N ASP A 170 -2.43 -10.39 -3.71
CA ASP A 170 -2.86 -9.84 -5.01
C ASP A 170 -3.44 -10.91 -5.94
N ALA A 171 -4.36 -11.72 -5.43
CA ALA A 171 -5.10 -12.67 -6.25
C ALA A 171 -6.23 -11.96 -7.02
N GLU A 172 -6.43 -12.30 -8.28
CA GLU A 172 -7.55 -11.76 -9.05
C GLU A 172 -8.86 -12.46 -8.68
N ILE A 173 -9.91 -11.68 -8.41
CA ILE A 173 -11.29 -12.19 -8.36
C ILE A 173 -11.86 -12.08 -9.78
N PRO A 174 -12.29 -13.19 -10.42
CA PRO A 174 -12.92 -13.13 -11.74
C PRO A 174 -14.09 -12.15 -11.78
N GLU A 175 -14.20 -11.37 -12.85
CA GLU A 175 -15.18 -10.27 -12.95
C GLU A 175 -16.62 -10.68 -12.59
N GLN A 176 -17.06 -11.86 -13.01
CA GLN A 176 -18.39 -12.38 -12.70
C GLN A 176 -18.65 -12.63 -11.21
N HIS A 177 -17.60 -12.77 -10.41
CA HIS A 177 -17.65 -12.98 -8.97
C HIS A 177 -17.37 -11.71 -8.16
N ARG A 178 -16.99 -10.61 -8.82
CA ARG A 178 -16.76 -9.32 -8.16
C ARG A 178 -18.07 -8.76 -7.62
N ARG A 179 -17.97 -8.05 -6.50
CA ARG A 179 -19.11 -7.38 -5.88
C ARG A 179 -19.66 -6.31 -6.81
N LYS A 180 -20.98 -6.17 -6.82
CA LYS A 180 -21.69 -5.13 -7.58
C LYS A 180 -22.17 -4.04 -6.62
N ALA A 181 -22.36 -2.83 -7.14
CA ALA A 181 -23.07 -1.78 -6.41
C ALA A 181 -24.42 -2.34 -5.93
N ALA A 182 -24.71 -2.16 -4.64
CA ALA A 182 -26.00 -2.50 -4.04
C ALA A 182 -27.09 -1.52 -4.50
#